data_AF-A0A2P2MJ23-F1
#
_entry.id   AF-A0A2P2MJ23-F1
#
_cell.length_a   1.000
_cell.length_b   1.000
_cell.length_c   1.000
_cell.angle_alpha   90.00
_cell.angle_beta   90.00
_cell.angle_gamma   90.00
#
_symmetry.space_group_name_H-M   'P 1'
#
loop_
_entity.id
_entity.type
_entity.pdbx_description
1 polymer ?
#
loop_
_entity_poly.entity_id
_entity_poly.type
_entity_poly.pdbx_seq_one_letter_code
_entity_poly.pdbx_strand_id
1 'polypeptide(L)'
;MVVRDAEDHISWLLEHGWHEKALAAVEAGQGRSELLDEVGSRYLDHLIVEKKYSEAASLCPKLLRGSAMAWERWVFHFAHLRQLPVLVPYIPTENPRLRDTAYEIALVALATNPSFHKGLLLTVKSWPSSIYSSLPVISVIEPQLNTSSMTDALKEALAELYVLDGQYEKAFSLYADLMKPNAFDFVEKYNLHEAIREKVVQLIMLDCKRTVTLLIQNKDLISPAEVASQILAAKNKCDLRFFLHLYLHSLFEVNQHAGKDLHDMQVELYADYDPKMLLPFLRGSQHYTLEKAYSICVKRDLLREQVFILGRMGNSKKALAVIINKLGDIEEAVEFVNMQHDDELWEELIKQCLNKPEMVGVLLEHTVGNLDPLHIVNMVPNGLEIPRLRDRLVKIITDYRTETSLRHGCNDILKADCMNLLVKYFKEARRGICLSNEEDGAQLQRYSSRDSQASERMPLTKTTEVKSKIRGETRCCMCFDPFSIQNVSVIAFFCCHAYHMDCLVDSMHTFSVQKEAAATFAGQLSEYVDEEDDDDNDDPHSSVPRLRCILCTTAAG
;
A
#
# COMPACT_ATOMS: atom_id res chain seq x y z
N MET A 1 -9.45 -26.20 97.40
CA MET A 1 -10.00 -25.02 96.70
C MET A 1 -9.72 -25.24 95.22
N VAL A 2 -10.73 -25.69 94.48
CA VAL A 2 -10.64 -25.92 93.04
C VAL A 2 -10.64 -24.53 92.40
N VAL A 3 -9.55 -24.18 91.71
CA VAL A 3 -9.52 -23.01 90.83
C VAL A 3 -10.63 -23.28 89.81
N ARG A 4 -11.70 -22.49 89.83
CA ARG A 4 -12.70 -22.51 88.75
C ARG A 4 -11.93 -22.11 87.50
N ASP A 5 -11.59 -23.10 86.69
CA ASP A 5 -10.72 -22.93 85.54
C ASP A 5 -11.42 -21.96 84.60
N ALA A 6 -10.68 -21.03 84.01
CA ALA A 6 -11.27 -20.09 83.05
C ALA A 6 -11.97 -20.82 81.88
N GLU A 7 -11.62 -22.09 81.65
CA GLU A 7 -12.29 -23.02 80.74
C GLU A 7 -13.75 -23.34 81.15
N ASP A 8 -14.06 -23.46 82.44
CA ASP A 8 -15.43 -23.64 82.95
C ASP A 8 -16.28 -22.38 82.74
N HIS A 9 -15.66 -21.20 82.88
CA HIS A 9 -16.32 -19.91 82.62
C HIS A 9 -16.65 -19.73 81.13
N ILE A 10 -15.73 -20.10 80.24
CA ILE A 10 -15.94 -20.07 78.79
C ILE A 10 -17.04 -21.07 78.40
N SER A 11 -17.04 -22.27 78.97
CA SER A 11 -18.07 -23.29 78.74
C SER A 11 -19.46 -22.84 79.20
N TRP A 12 -19.55 -22.22 80.38
CA TRP A 12 -20.80 -21.64 80.90
C TRP A 12 -21.33 -20.52 79.98
N LEU A 13 -20.45 -19.64 79.48
CA LEU A 13 -20.82 -18.57 78.55
C LEU A 13 -21.35 -19.12 77.21
N LEU A 14 -20.76 -20.21 76.71
CA LEU A 14 -21.24 -20.90 75.52
C LEU A 14 -22.61 -21.56 75.72
N GLU A 15 -22.86 -22.17 76.89
CA GLU A 15 -24.16 -22.78 77.22
C GLU A 15 -25.29 -21.74 77.35
N HIS A 16 -24.95 -20.51 77.73
CA HIS A 16 -25.91 -19.40 77.89
C HIS A 16 -26.06 -18.53 76.64
N GLY A 17 -25.44 -18.92 75.52
CA GLY A 17 -25.53 -18.23 74.23
C GLY A 17 -24.78 -16.89 74.16
N TRP A 18 -23.91 -16.58 75.14
CA TRP A 18 -23.15 -15.32 75.17
C TRP A 18 -21.82 -15.45 74.43
N HIS A 19 -21.92 -15.81 73.16
CA HIS A 19 -20.78 -16.17 72.32
C HIS A 19 -19.77 -15.03 72.11
N GLU A 20 -20.21 -13.77 72.06
CA GLU A 20 -19.32 -12.59 71.97
C GLU A 20 -18.46 -12.41 73.23
N LYS A 21 -19.05 -12.63 74.40
CA LYS A 21 -18.34 -12.56 75.69
C LYS A 21 -17.41 -13.76 75.87
N ALA A 22 -17.82 -14.93 75.39
CA ALA A 22 -16.96 -16.11 75.36
C ALA A 22 -15.72 -15.88 74.48
N LEU A 23 -15.90 -15.29 73.29
CA LEU A 23 -14.80 -14.96 72.39
C LEU A 23 -13.83 -13.94 73.03
N ALA A 24 -14.35 -12.87 73.63
CA ALA A 24 -13.53 -11.85 74.31
C ALA A 24 -12.75 -12.42 75.51
N ALA A 25 -13.34 -13.34 76.27
CA ALA A 25 -12.67 -14.02 77.39
C ALA A 25 -11.50 -14.89 76.91
N VAL A 26 -11.65 -15.58 75.78
CA VAL A 26 -10.58 -16.42 75.21
C VAL A 26 -9.48 -15.55 74.58
N GLU A 27 -9.83 -14.43 73.94
CA GLU A 27 -8.86 -13.45 73.41
C GLU A 27 -8.05 -12.73 74.50
N ALA A 28 -8.62 -12.56 75.71
CA ALA A 28 -7.93 -12.01 76.87
C ALA A 28 -6.88 -12.97 77.50
N GLY A 29 -6.56 -14.08 76.84
CA GLY A 29 -5.53 -15.04 77.27
C GLY A 29 -5.98 -16.01 78.36
N GLN A 30 -7.29 -16.12 78.61
CA GLN A 30 -7.84 -16.95 79.68
C GLN A 30 -8.06 -18.42 79.27
N GLY A 31 -7.65 -18.86 78.07
CA GLY A 31 -7.87 -20.24 77.61
C GLY A 31 -6.82 -20.73 76.60
N ARG A 32 -6.79 -22.05 76.36
CA ARG A 32 -5.92 -22.68 75.35
C ARG A 32 -6.33 -22.28 73.94
N SER A 33 -5.38 -22.28 73.01
CA SER A 33 -5.66 -21.99 71.59
C SER A 33 -6.70 -22.94 70.97
N GLU A 34 -6.83 -24.16 71.49
CA GLU A 34 -7.80 -25.17 71.02
C GLU A 34 -9.26 -24.80 71.38
N LEU A 35 -9.47 -24.05 72.48
CA LEU A 35 -10.80 -23.57 72.87
C LEU A 35 -11.29 -22.43 71.98
N LEU A 36 -10.38 -21.68 71.33
CA LEU A 36 -10.76 -20.66 70.34
C LEU A 36 -11.46 -21.27 69.14
N ASP A 37 -10.99 -22.43 68.66
CA ASP A 37 -11.57 -23.11 67.51
C ASP A 37 -12.96 -23.67 67.84
N GLU A 38 -13.16 -24.18 69.06
CA GLU A 38 -14.46 -24.67 69.53
C GLU A 38 -15.44 -23.52 69.80
N VAL A 39 -15.02 -22.47 70.51
CA VAL A 39 -15.82 -21.27 70.76
C VAL A 39 -16.19 -20.58 69.45
N GLY A 40 -15.23 -20.44 68.54
CA GLY A 40 -15.42 -19.87 67.21
C GLY A 40 -16.38 -20.72 66.36
N SER A 41 -16.26 -22.04 66.40
CA SER A 41 -17.17 -22.92 65.66
C SER A 41 -18.60 -22.85 66.19
N ARG A 42 -18.79 -22.89 67.52
CA ARG A 42 -20.13 -22.76 68.14
C ARG A 42 -20.74 -21.38 67.91
N TYR A 43 -19.93 -20.33 67.89
CA TYR A 43 -20.41 -18.98 67.58
C TYR A 43 -20.85 -18.84 66.12
N LEU A 44 -20.07 -19.38 65.18
CA LEU A 44 -20.44 -19.42 63.76
C LEU A 44 -21.71 -20.26 63.53
N ASP A 45 -21.83 -21.42 64.18
CA ASP A 45 -23.05 -22.25 64.15
C ASP A 45 -24.27 -21.46 64.67
N HIS A 46 -24.14 -20.74 65.78
CA HIS A 46 -25.22 -19.89 66.31
C HIS A 46 -25.64 -18.80 65.32
N LEU A 47 -24.68 -18.06 64.74
CA LEU A 47 -24.97 -17.01 63.76
C LEU A 47 -25.64 -17.56 62.49
N ILE A 48 -25.30 -18.78 62.09
CA ILE A 48 -25.94 -19.49 60.97
C ILE A 48 -27.38 -19.89 61.29
N VAL A 49 -27.65 -20.37 62.50
CA VAL A 49 -29.00 -20.68 62.98
C VAL A 49 -29.85 -19.41 63.03
N GLU A 50 -29.28 -18.27 63.43
CA GLU A 50 -29.94 -16.95 63.41
C GLU A 50 -30.06 -16.33 62.01
N LYS A 51 -29.58 -17.01 60.96
CA LYS A 51 -29.56 -16.54 59.54
C LYS A 51 -28.74 -15.26 59.32
N LYS A 52 -27.80 -14.93 60.19
CA LYS A 52 -26.90 -13.77 60.08
C LYS A 52 -25.64 -14.12 59.31
N TYR A 53 -25.79 -14.54 58.05
CA TYR A 53 -24.70 -15.09 57.23
C TYR A 53 -23.58 -14.08 56.92
N SER A 54 -23.91 -12.79 56.78
CA SER A 54 -22.94 -11.72 56.52
C SER A 54 -22.05 -11.43 57.72
N GLU A 55 -22.63 -11.41 58.91
CA GLU A 55 -21.89 -11.24 60.16
C GLU A 55 -20.98 -12.44 60.40
N ALA A 56 -21.50 -13.66 60.22
CA ALA A 56 -20.72 -14.89 60.32
C ALA A 56 -19.51 -14.86 59.37
N ALA A 57 -19.71 -14.52 58.09
CA ALA A 57 -18.63 -14.43 57.11
C ALA A 57 -17.54 -13.41 57.47
N SER A 58 -17.94 -12.24 58.01
CA SER A 58 -16.99 -11.19 58.42
C SER A 58 -16.11 -11.60 59.62
N LEU A 59 -16.59 -12.53 60.44
CA LEU A 59 -15.90 -13.03 61.62
C LEU A 59 -14.98 -14.23 61.29
N CYS A 60 -15.19 -14.91 60.16
CA CYS A 60 -14.36 -16.04 59.73
C CYS A 60 -12.86 -15.75 59.69
N PRO A 61 -12.36 -14.60 59.16
CA PRO A 61 -10.93 -14.26 59.22
C PRO A 61 -10.36 -14.19 60.65
N LYS A 62 -11.16 -13.70 61.61
CA LYS A 62 -10.73 -13.56 63.00
C LYS A 62 -10.74 -14.88 63.77
N LEU A 63 -11.73 -15.72 63.48
CA LEU A 63 -11.99 -16.98 64.19
C LEU A 63 -11.17 -18.14 63.63
N LEU A 64 -11.09 -18.28 62.30
CA LEU A 64 -10.47 -19.44 61.64
C LEU A 64 -8.95 -19.26 61.43
N ARG A 65 -8.48 -18.01 61.42
CA ARG A 65 -7.06 -17.63 61.35
C ARG A 65 -6.28 -18.48 60.33
N GLY A 66 -5.17 -19.10 60.75
CA GLY A 66 -4.28 -19.92 59.94
C GLY A 66 -4.74 -21.37 59.68
N SER A 67 -5.91 -21.78 60.16
CA SER A 67 -6.34 -23.18 60.07
C SER A 67 -7.01 -23.50 58.73
N ALA A 68 -6.23 -24.07 57.79
CA ALA A 68 -6.75 -24.47 56.47
C ALA A 68 -7.94 -25.44 56.57
N MET A 69 -7.85 -26.43 57.46
CA MET A 69 -8.91 -27.44 57.64
C MET A 69 -10.22 -26.83 58.16
N ALA A 70 -10.14 -25.86 59.06
CA ALA A 70 -11.32 -25.16 59.57
C ALA A 70 -11.96 -24.30 58.47
N TRP A 71 -11.15 -23.56 57.71
CA TRP A 71 -11.62 -22.81 56.55
C TRP A 71 -12.34 -23.69 55.53
N GLU A 72 -11.77 -24.84 55.16
CA GLU A 72 -12.41 -25.75 54.22
C GLU A 72 -13.74 -26.27 54.74
N ARG A 73 -13.81 -26.70 56.00
CA ARG A 73 -15.06 -27.15 56.63
C ARG A 73 -16.15 -26.08 56.53
N TRP A 74 -15.81 -24.82 56.83
CA TRP A 74 -16.75 -23.70 56.75
C TRP A 74 -17.12 -23.34 55.31
N VAL A 75 -16.19 -23.39 54.37
CA VAL A 75 -16.47 -23.21 52.93
C VAL A 75 -17.49 -24.24 52.45
N PHE A 76 -17.30 -25.52 52.75
CA PHE A 76 -18.27 -26.56 52.42
C PHE A 76 -19.60 -26.35 53.15
N HIS A 77 -19.59 -25.95 54.42
CA HIS A 77 -20.82 -25.71 55.17
C HIS A 77 -21.65 -24.55 54.59
N PHE A 78 -21.01 -23.41 54.28
CA PHE A 78 -21.66 -22.29 53.59
C PHE A 78 -22.13 -22.66 52.18
N ALA A 79 -21.44 -23.58 51.49
CA ALA A 79 -21.87 -24.12 50.20
C ALA A 79 -23.20 -24.90 50.32
N HIS A 80 -23.33 -25.77 51.32
CA HIS A 80 -24.58 -26.53 51.57
C HIS A 80 -25.76 -25.59 51.87
N LEU A 81 -25.50 -24.46 52.53
CA LEU A 81 -26.49 -23.44 52.85
C LEU A 81 -26.83 -22.49 51.67
N ARG A 82 -26.13 -22.63 50.53
CA ARG A 82 -26.22 -21.72 49.37
C ARG A 82 -25.88 -20.25 49.68
N GLN A 83 -25.12 -20.00 50.75
CA GLN A 83 -24.71 -18.65 51.19
C GLN A 83 -23.20 -18.41 51.01
N LEU A 84 -22.52 -19.31 50.29
CA LEU A 84 -21.09 -19.19 50.00
C LEU A 84 -20.66 -17.86 49.35
N PRO A 85 -21.44 -17.21 48.46
CA PRO A 85 -21.07 -15.92 47.88
C PRO A 85 -20.70 -14.82 48.89
N VAL A 86 -21.27 -14.86 50.10
CA VAL A 86 -21.02 -13.88 51.16
C VAL A 86 -19.65 -14.10 51.83
N LEU A 87 -19.18 -15.35 51.85
CA LEU A 87 -17.89 -15.74 52.43
C LEU A 87 -16.71 -15.48 51.50
N VAL A 88 -16.94 -15.56 50.17
CA VAL A 88 -15.88 -15.47 49.14
C VAL A 88 -14.90 -14.30 49.33
N PRO A 89 -15.33 -13.04 49.61
CA PRO A 89 -14.41 -11.93 49.77
C PRO A 89 -13.41 -12.08 50.94
N TYR A 90 -13.70 -12.97 51.88
CA TYR A 90 -12.92 -13.19 53.10
C TYR A 90 -12.05 -14.45 53.03
N ILE A 91 -12.15 -15.26 51.97
CA ILE A 91 -11.39 -16.51 51.83
C ILE A 91 -9.91 -16.17 51.63
N PRO A 92 -9.00 -16.78 52.41
CA PRO A 92 -7.56 -16.54 52.30
C PRO A 92 -6.97 -17.17 51.03
N THR A 93 -6.02 -16.49 50.39
CA THR A 93 -5.31 -16.97 49.18
C THR A 93 -3.90 -17.52 49.46
N GLU A 94 -3.24 -17.07 50.53
CA GLU A 94 -1.85 -17.45 50.87
C GLU A 94 -1.71 -18.06 52.27
N ASN A 95 -2.16 -17.35 53.30
CA ASN A 95 -2.01 -17.76 54.70
C ASN A 95 -3.38 -17.88 55.38
N PRO A 96 -4.02 -19.07 55.42
CA PRO A 96 -3.61 -20.34 54.82
C PRO A 96 -4.07 -20.51 53.36
N ARG A 97 -3.28 -21.25 52.57
CA ARG A 97 -3.71 -21.74 51.25
C ARG A 97 -4.58 -22.99 51.43
N LEU A 98 -5.79 -22.96 50.88
CA LEU A 98 -6.74 -24.07 50.92
C LEU A 98 -6.49 -25.06 49.77
N ARG A 99 -7.16 -26.21 49.79
CA ARG A 99 -7.22 -27.10 48.63
C ARG A 99 -7.95 -26.44 47.46
N ASP A 100 -7.50 -26.75 46.24
CA ASP A 100 -8.05 -26.23 44.99
C ASP A 100 -9.58 -26.38 44.91
N THR A 101 -10.12 -27.50 45.40
CA THR A 101 -11.57 -27.77 45.43
C THR A 101 -12.38 -26.76 46.24
N ALA A 102 -11.82 -26.17 47.29
CA ALA A 102 -12.50 -25.15 48.09
C ALA A 102 -12.67 -23.85 47.29
N TYR A 103 -11.66 -23.45 46.53
CA TYR A 103 -11.70 -22.29 45.64
C TYR A 103 -12.60 -22.53 44.44
N GLU A 104 -12.56 -23.74 43.84
CA GLU A 104 -13.42 -24.13 42.72
C GLU A 104 -14.91 -24.05 43.10
N ILE A 105 -15.29 -24.60 44.26
CA ILE A 105 -16.67 -24.57 44.75
C ILE A 105 -17.13 -23.14 45.04
N ALA A 106 -16.23 -22.29 45.58
CA ALA A 106 -16.50 -20.87 45.76
C ALA A 106 -16.81 -20.16 44.44
N LEU A 107 -16.01 -20.38 43.40
CA LEU A 107 -16.24 -19.79 42.08
C LEU A 107 -17.52 -20.34 41.42
N VAL A 108 -17.77 -21.65 41.52
CA VAL A 108 -19.01 -22.29 41.02
C VAL A 108 -20.26 -21.73 41.71
N ALA A 109 -20.21 -21.47 43.02
CA ALA A 109 -21.33 -20.90 43.75
C ALA A 109 -21.65 -19.46 43.29
N LEU A 110 -20.64 -18.67 42.94
CA LEU A 110 -20.82 -17.32 42.38
C LEU A 110 -21.37 -17.37 40.95
N ALA A 111 -20.98 -18.37 40.16
CA ALA A 111 -21.42 -18.56 38.78
C ALA A 111 -22.87 -19.04 38.65
N THR A 112 -23.47 -19.59 39.71
CA THR A 112 -24.83 -20.17 39.65
C THR A 112 -25.92 -19.09 39.67
N ASN A 113 -25.63 -17.90 40.21
CA ASN A 113 -26.62 -16.86 40.51
C ASN A 113 -26.28 -15.54 39.81
N PRO A 114 -27.16 -14.99 38.95
CA PRO A 114 -26.91 -13.77 38.19
C PRO A 114 -26.49 -12.53 39.00
N SER A 115 -26.97 -12.41 40.23
CA SER A 115 -26.63 -11.32 41.13
C SER A 115 -25.14 -11.27 41.50
N PHE A 116 -24.45 -12.42 41.48
CA PHE A 116 -23.07 -12.55 41.93
C PHE A 116 -22.05 -12.62 40.79
N HIS A 117 -22.47 -12.54 39.53
CA HIS A 117 -21.56 -12.59 38.37
C HIS A 117 -20.50 -11.48 38.37
N LYS A 118 -20.85 -10.28 38.85
CA LYS A 118 -19.86 -9.21 39.05
C LYS A 118 -18.85 -9.56 40.14
N GLY A 119 -19.31 -10.22 41.20
CA GLY A 119 -18.44 -10.74 42.27
C GLY A 119 -17.48 -11.79 41.73
N LEU A 120 -17.97 -12.72 40.91
CA LEU A 120 -17.14 -13.72 40.23
C LEU A 120 -16.02 -13.09 39.39
N LEU A 121 -16.36 -12.08 38.58
CA LEU A 121 -15.37 -11.39 37.74
C LEU A 121 -14.27 -10.73 38.58
N LEU A 122 -14.65 -10.06 39.68
CA LEU A 122 -13.67 -9.45 40.59
C LEU A 122 -12.80 -10.51 41.25
N THR A 123 -13.39 -11.62 41.68
CA THR A 123 -12.65 -12.70 42.35
C THR A 123 -11.66 -13.37 41.41
N VAL A 124 -12.07 -13.69 40.18
CA VAL A 124 -11.19 -14.28 39.15
C VAL A 124 -10.02 -13.36 38.81
N LYS A 125 -10.23 -12.03 38.76
CA LYS A 125 -9.14 -11.07 38.53
C LYS A 125 -8.22 -10.88 39.73
N SER A 126 -8.73 -11.09 40.96
CA SER A 126 -7.98 -10.88 42.20
C SER A 126 -7.20 -12.10 42.69
N TRP A 127 -7.74 -13.30 42.46
CA TRP A 127 -7.16 -14.53 42.97
C TRP A 127 -5.99 -14.99 42.07
N PRO A 128 -4.85 -15.41 42.65
CA PRO A 128 -3.77 -15.98 41.87
C PRO A 128 -4.22 -17.24 41.11
N SER A 129 -3.94 -17.33 39.82
CA SER A 129 -4.35 -18.47 38.98
C SER A 129 -3.75 -19.81 39.39
N SER A 130 -2.72 -19.81 40.24
CA SER A 130 -2.07 -21.01 40.75
C SER A 130 -2.83 -21.72 41.87
N ILE A 131 -3.90 -21.14 42.44
CA ILE A 131 -4.60 -21.70 43.62
C ILE A 131 -5.83 -22.54 43.28
N TYR A 132 -6.26 -22.59 42.02
CA TYR A 132 -7.43 -23.36 41.60
C TYR A 132 -7.29 -23.86 40.16
N SER A 133 -8.02 -24.91 39.80
CA SER A 133 -8.15 -25.34 38.40
C SER A 133 -9.28 -24.59 37.70
N SER A 134 -9.02 -24.06 36.50
CA SER A 134 -10.00 -23.37 35.66
C SER A 134 -11.08 -24.32 35.11
N LEU A 135 -10.72 -25.57 34.78
CA LEU A 135 -11.59 -26.51 34.06
C LEU A 135 -12.92 -26.84 34.75
N PRO A 136 -12.97 -27.15 36.06
CA PRO A 136 -14.22 -27.43 36.75
C PRO A 136 -15.18 -26.24 36.70
N VAL A 137 -14.66 -25.02 36.88
CA VAL A 137 -15.43 -23.78 36.84
C VAL A 137 -15.95 -23.52 35.42
N ILE A 138 -15.11 -23.69 34.39
CA ILE A 138 -15.50 -23.55 32.98
C ILE A 138 -16.64 -24.51 32.63
N SER A 139 -16.54 -25.79 33.01
CA SER A 139 -17.56 -26.81 32.71
C SER A 139 -18.95 -26.50 33.26
N VAL A 140 -19.03 -25.70 34.32
CA VAL A 140 -20.30 -25.26 34.92
C VAL A 140 -20.87 -24.01 34.23
N ILE A 141 -20.00 -23.13 33.73
CA ILE A 141 -20.39 -21.87 33.10
C ILE A 141 -20.71 -22.06 31.62
N GLU A 142 -19.96 -22.90 30.90
CA GLU A 142 -20.09 -23.12 29.45
C GLU A 142 -21.52 -23.50 29.01
N PRO A 143 -22.25 -24.40 29.71
CA PRO A 143 -23.65 -24.71 29.37
C PRO A 143 -24.60 -23.51 29.53
N GLN A 144 -24.25 -22.53 30.37
CA GLN A 144 -25.09 -21.37 30.64
C GLN A 144 -25.00 -20.31 29.53
N LEU A 145 -24.04 -20.43 28.60
CA LEU A 145 -23.78 -19.44 27.53
C LEU A 145 -24.99 -19.16 26.63
N ASN A 146 -25.84 -20.16 26.43
CA ASN A 146 -27.05 -20.05 25.61
C ASN A 146 -28.33 -19.78 26.43
N THR A 147 -28.19 -19.55 27.73
CA THR A 147 -29.33 -19.37 28.65
C THR A 147 -29.52 -17.87 28.96
N SER A 148 -30.74 -17.46 29.26
CA SER A 148 -31.07 -16.08 29.66
C SER A 148 -30.38 -15.60 30.94
N SER A 149 -29.75 -16.51 31.70
CA SER A 149 -28.94 -16.19 32.87
C SER A 149 -27.56 -15.60 32.52
N MET A 150 -27.12 -15.67 31.26
CA MET A 150 -25.80 -15.20 30.86
C MET A 150 -25.72 -13.68 30.80
N THR A 151 -25.05 -13.09 31.80
CA THR A 151 -24.76 -11.65 31.86
C THR A 151 -23.39 -11.33 31.25
N ASP A 152 -23.17 -10.09 30.82
CA ASP A 152 -21.85 -9.64 30.32
C ASP A 152 -20.70 -9.89 31.31
N ALA A 153 -20.95 -9.73 32.61
CA ALA A 153 -19.95 -10.00 33.65
C ALA A 153 -19.56 -11.49 33.75
N LEU A 154 -20.50 -12.40 33.46
CA LEU A 154 -20.25 -13.85 33.44
C LEU A 154 -19.49 -14.25 32.17
N LYS A 155 -19.83 -13.66 31.01
CA LYS A 155 -19.06 -13.83 29.78
C LYS A 155 -17.62 -13.33 29.93
N GLU A 156 -17.44 -12.19 30.60
CA GLU A 156 -16.11 -11.64 30.86
C GLU A 156 -15.33 -12.56 31.82
N ALA A 157 -15.96 -13.04 32.90
CA ALA A 157 -15.32 -13.97 33.82
C ALA A 157 -14.94 -15.30 33.13
N LEU A 158 -15.80 -15.82 32.24
CA LEU A 158 -15.49 -17.00 31.44
C LEU A 158 -14.32 -16.76 30.47
N ALA A 159 -14.27 -15.58 29.83
CA ALA A 159 -13.15 -15.22 28.97
C ALA A 159 -11.83 -15.18 29.74
N GLU A 160 -11.79 -14.57 30.93
CA GLU A 160 -10.61 -14.59 31.82
C GLU A 160 -10.22 -16.04 32.20
N LEU A 161 -11.19 -16.90 32.52
CA LEU A 161 -10.92 -18.30 32.82
C LEU A 161 -10.34 -19.06 31.62
N TYR A 162 -10.79 -18.79 30.40
CA TYR A 162 -10.20 -19.37 29.18
C TYR A 162 -8.78 -18.85 28.92
N VAL A 163 -8.47 -17.60 29.25
CA VAL A 163 -7.09 -17.07 29.18
C VAL A 163 -6.18 -17.82 30.14
N LEU A 164 -6.66 -18.11 31.36
CA LEU A 164 -5.90 -18.88 32.35
C LEU A 164 -5.67 -20.34 31.93
N ASP A 165 -6.65 -20.94 31.24
CA ASP A 165 -6.57 -22.30 30.72
C ASP A 165 -5.70 -22.42 29.44
N GLY A 166 -5.39 -21.31 28.79
CA GLY A 166 -4.68 -21.25 27.51
C GLY A 166 -5.56 -21.43 26.27
N GLN A 167 -6.89 -21.43 26.42
CA GLN A 167 -7.87 -21.49 25.31
C GLN A 167 -8.15 -20.09 24.74
N TYR A 168 -7.14 -19.48 24.11
CA TYR A 168 -7.21 -18.08 23.69
C TYR A 168 -8.26 -17.79 22.59
N GLU A 169 -8.55 -18.74 21.70
CA GLU A 169 -9.57 -18.57 20.64
C GLU A 169 -10.98 -18.37 21.21
N LYS A 170 -11.35 -19.19 22.21
CA LYS A 170 -12.64 -19.08 22.90
C LYS A 170 -12.72 -17.83 23.78
N ALA A 171 -11.60 -17.45 24.40
CA ALA A 171 -11.52 -16.18 25.14
C ALA A 171 -11.76 -14.99 24.20
N PHE A 172 -11.11 -14.99 23.03
CA PHE A 172 -11.27 -13.94 22.03
C PHE A 172 -12.70 -13.85 21.50
N SER A 173 -13.36 -14.98 21.21
CA SER A 173 -14.74 -14.96 20.70
C SER A 173 -15.70 -14.29 21.68
N LEU A 174 -15.51 -14.51 22.98
CA LEU A 174 -16.26 -13.84 24.05
C LEU A 174 -15.89 -12.35 24.18
N TYR A 175 -14.61 -11.99 24.10
CA TYR A 175 -14.19 -10.58 24.13
C TYR A 175 -14.73 -9.78 22.94
N ALA A 176 -14.77 -10.39 21.74
CA ALA A 176 -15.36 -9.81 20.55
C ALA A 176 -16.88 -9.62 20.71
N ASP A 177 -17.59 -10.61 21.27
CA ASP A 177 -19.04 -10.48 21.53
C ASP A 177 -19.35 -9.42 22.60
N LEU A 178 -18.44 -9.22 23.57
CA LEU A 178 -18.53 -8.17 24.58
C LEU A 178 -18.06 -6.79 24.08
N MET A 179 -17.60 -6.69 22.83
CA MET A 179 -17.12 -5.46 22.22
C MET A 179 -16.03 -4.76 23.06
N LYS A 180 -15.09 -5.53 23.62
CA LYS A 180 -13.99 -4.99 24.42
C LYS A 180 -12.88 -4.41 23.53
N PRO A 181 -12.42 -3.17 23.79
CA PRO A 181 -11.42 -2.52 22.92
C PRO A 181 -10.08 -3.25 22.87
N ASN A 182 -9.72 -3.93 23.96
CA ASN A 182 -8.48 -4.69 24.08
C ASN A 182 -8.47 -5.98 23.23
N ALA A 183 -9.57 -6.30 22.54
CA ALA A 183 -9.66 -7.50 21.70
C ALA A 183 -8.62 -7.48 20.56
N PHE A 184 -8.28 -6.31 20.01
CA PHE A 184 -7.24 -6.21 18.97
C PHE A 184 -5.83 -6.50 19.53
N ASP A 185 -5.49 -5.88 20.65
CA ASP A 185 -4.20 -6.10 21.31
C ASP A 185 -4.05 -7.59 21.71
N PHE A 186 -5.16 -8.23 22.08
CA PHE A 186 -5.21 -9.66 22.39
C PHE A 186 -4.95 -10.55 21.16
N VAL A 187 -5.53 -10.21 20.01
CA VAL A 187 -5.28 -10.91 18.73
C VAL A 187 -3.81 -10.82 18.33
N GLU A 188 -3.21 -9.63 18.43
CA GLU A 188 -1.80 -9.43 18.11
C GLU A 188 -0.88 -10.19 19.07
N LYS A 189 -1.19 -10.18 20.36
CA LYS A 189 -0.38 -10.86 21.38
C LYS A 189 -0.37 -12.38 21.24
N TYR A 190 -1.49 -12.99 20.87
CA TYR A 190 -1.65 -14.45 20.78
C TYR A 190 -1.73 -14.98 19.34
N ASN A 191 -1.52 -14.14 18.33
CA ASN A 191 -1.48 -14.49 16.91
C ASN A 191 -2.77 -15.19 16.41
N LEU A 192 -3.94 -14.73 16.87
CA LEU A 192 -5.25 -15.38 16.67
C LEU A 192 -5.92 -15.00 15.33
N HIS A 193 -5.18 -15.07 14.23
CA HIS A 193 -5.65 -14.59 12.93
C HIS A 193 -6.80 -15.40 12.32
N GLU A 194 -6.89 -16.71 12.61
CA GLU A 194 -8.00 -17.55 12.14
C GLU A 194 -9.32 -17.21 12.86
N ALA A 195 -9.25 -16.93 14.17
CA ALA A 195 -10.42 -16.59 14.97
C ALA A 195 -11.06 -15.25 14.55
N ILE A 196 -10.31 -14.36 13.90
CA ILE A 196 -10.84 -13.12 13.30
C ILE A 196 -11.92 -13.45 12.26
N ARG A 197 -11.77 -14.55 11.50
CA ARG A 197 -12.66 -14.93 10.39
C ARG A 197 -14.10 -15.07 10.84
N GLU A 198 -14.37 -15.56 12.04
CA GLU A 198 -15.73 -15.81 12.51
C GLU A 198 -16.39 -14.56 13.14
N LYS A 199 -15.58 -13.57 13.54
CA LYS A 199 -16.02 -12.39 14.31
C LYS A 199 -15.77 -11.05 13.61
N VAL A 200 -15.63 -11.08 12.29
CA VAL A 200 -15.35 -9.88 11.46
C VAL A 200 -16.36 -8.77 11.72
N VAL A 201 -17.67 -9.08 11.76
CA VAL A 201 -18.73 -8.07 11.95
C VAL A 201 -18.62 -7.38 13.31
N GLN A 202 -18.34 -8.13 14.37
CA GLN A 202 -18.15 -7.59 15.73
C GLN A 202 -16.94 -6.66 15.79
N LEU A 203 -15.81 -7.05 15.17
CA LEU A 203 -14.61 -6.23 15.13
C LEU A 203 -14.81 -4.94 14.33
N ILE A 204 -15.55 -5.00 13.21
CA ILE A 204 -15.90 -3.83 12.41
C ILE A 204 -16.69 -2.81 13.23
N MET A 205 -17.69 -3.30 13.97
CA MET A 205 -18.51 -2.44 14.82
C MET A 205 -17.71 -1.80 15.96
N LEU A 206 -16.57 -2.40 16.33
CA LEU A 206 -15.72 -1.90 17.41
C LEU A 206 -14.71 -0.86 16.90
N ASP A 207 -13.92 -1.19 15.88
CA ASP A 207 -13.04 -0.23 15.19
C ASP A 207 -12.85 -0.65 13.73
N CYS A 208 -13.47 0.12 12.83
CA CYS A 208 -13.39 -0.14 11.41
C CYS A 208 -11.97 0.02 10.85
N LYS A 209 -11.20 1.02 11.29
CA LYS A 209 -9.90 1.32 10.71
C LYS A 209 -8.89 0.24 11.07
N ARG A 210 -8.82 -0.12 12.35
CA ARG A 210 -7.92 -1.18 12.83
C ARG A 210 -8.28 -2.53 12.22
N THR A 211 -9.58 -2.84 12.13
CA THR A 211 -10.04 -4.09 11.52
C THR A 211 -9.63 -4.18 10.05
N VAL A 212 -9.79 -3.10 9.28
CA VAL A 212 -9.35 -3.06 7.87
C VAL A 212 -7.85 -3.32 7.74
N THR A 213 -7.03 -2.66 8.56
CA THR A 213 -5.58 -2.87 8.55
C THR A 213 -5.21 -4.32 8.87
N LEU A 214 -5.85 -4.92 9.89
CA LEU A 214 -5.63 -6.31 10.28
C LEU A 214 -6.06 -7.31 9.19
N LEU A 215 -7.18 -7.07 8.52
CA LEU A 215 -7.64 -7.92 7.41
C LEU A 215 -6.70 -7.82 6.20
N ILE A 216 -6.18 -6.63 5.91
CA ILE A 216 -5.20 -6.41 4.83
C ILE A 216 -3.85 -7.08 5.14
N GLN A 217 -3.43 -7.11 6.40
CA GLN A 217 -2.22 -7.81 6.81
C GLN A 217 -2.38 -9.34 6.71
N ASN A 218 -3.59 -9.86 6.91
CA ASN A 218 -3.89 -11.30 6.93
C ASN A 218 -4.62 -11.79 5.67
N LYS A 219 -4.21 -11.30 4.49
CA LYS A 219 -4.82 -11.65 3.19
C LYS A 219 -4.77 -13.14 2.85
N ASP A 220 -3.74 -13.84 3.29
CA ASP A 220 -3.55 -15.25 2.97
C ASP A 220 -4.50 -16.15 3.79
N LEU A 221 -4.95 -15.65 4.95
CA LEU A 221 -5.82 -16.39 5.87
C LEU A 221 -7.30 -16.05 5.68
N ILE A 222 -7.63 -14.87 5.14
CA ILE A 222 -9.02 -14.43 5.02
C ILE A 222 -9.27 -13.91 3.60
N SER A 223 -10.09 -14.65 2.84
CA SER A 223 -10.44 -14.25 1.47
C SER A 223 -11.36 -13.01 1.49
N PRO A 224 -11.09 -11.98 0.65
CA PRO A 224 -11.96 -10.80 0.53
C PRO A 224 -13.42 -11.13 0.24
N ALA A 225 -13.69 -12.22 -0.49
CA ALA A 225 -15.06 -12.67 -0.80
C ALA A 225 -15.81 -13.15 0.45
N GLU A 226 -15.12 -13.84 1.36
CA GLU A 226 -15.70 -14.30 2.62
C GLU A 226 -16.08 -13.11 3.51
N VAL A 227 -15.16 -12.14 3.67
CA VAL A 227 -15.43 -10.89 4.42
C VAL A 227 -16.66 -10.18 3.84
N ALA A 228 -16.71 -10.01 2.52
CA ALA A 228 -17.84 -9.36 1.87
C ALA A 228 -19.16 -10.11 2.12
N SER A 229 -19.17 -11.44 1.99
CA SER A 229 -20.37 -12.26 2.25
C SER A 229 -20.86 -12.16 3.71
N GLN A 230 -19.95 -12.17 4.69
CA GLN A 230 -20.30 -12.02 6.10
C GLN A 230 -20.89 -10.65 6.42
N ILE A 231 -20.32 -9.59 5.84
CA ILE A 231 -20.81 -8.21 5.99
C ILE A 231 -22.20 -8.07 5.37
N LEU A 232 -22.45 -8.70 4.20
CA LEU A 232 -23.75 -8.66 3.52
C LEU A 232 -24.83 -9.49 4.22
N ALA A 233 -24.44 -10.60 4.87
CA ALA A 233 -25.36 -11.45 5.62
C ALA A 233 -25.84 -10.80 6.93
N ALA A 234 -25.10 -9.81 7.45
CA ALA A 234 -25.46 -9.11 8.66
C ALA A 234 -26.67 -8.17 8.45
N LYS A 235 -27.56 -8.15 9.44
CA LYS A 235 -28.89 -7.51 9.36
C LYS A 235 -28.85 -5.97 9.28
N ASN A 236 -27.77 -5.33 9.71
CA ASN A 236 -27.61 -3.87 9.73
C ASN A 236 -26.96 -3.34 8.45
N LYS A 237 -27.76 -3.15 7.41
CA LYS A 237 -27.28 -2.96 6.04
C LYS A 237 -26.56 -1.63 5.74
N CYS A 238 -26.81 -0.54 6.48
CA CYS A 238 -26.34 0.79 6.06
C CYS A 238 -24.88 1.07 6.44
N ASP A 239 -24.50 0.89 7.71
CA ASP A 239 -23.13 1.15 8.16
C ASP A 239 -22.14 0.10 7.62
N LEU A 240 -22.63 -1.13 7.45
CA LEU A 240 -21.85 -2.25 6.92
C LEU A 240 -21.54 -2.11 5.43
N ARG A 241 -22.44 -1.50 4.64
CA ARG A 241 -22.16 -1.20 3.22
C ARG A 241 -21.10 -0.12 3.07
N PHE A 242 -21.14 0.93 3.90
CA PHE A 242 -20.09 1.93 3.95
C PHE A 242 -18.75 1.32 4.38
N PHE A 243 -18.76 0.42 5.37
CA PHE A 243 -17.56 -0.30 5.76
C PHE A 243 -17.00 -1.16 4.61
N LEU A 244 -17.86 -1.90 3.91
CA LEU A 244 -17.47 -2.71 2.77
C LEU A 244 -16.77 -1.85 1.71
N HIS A 245 -17.29 -0.65 1.44
CA HIS A 245 -16.63 0.32 0.57
C HIS A 245 -15.23 0.69 1.07
N LEU A 246 -15.07 1.03 2.36
CA LEU A 246 -13.78 1.40 2.95
C LEU A 246 -12.76 0.25 2.91
N TYR A 247 -13.21 -0.97 3.21
CA TYR A 247 -12.38 -2.17 3.14
C TYR A 247 -11.93 -2.47 1.72
N LEU A 248 -12.85 -2.42 0.75
CA LEU A 248 -12.51 -2.71 -0.65
C LEU A 248 -11.67 -1.59 -1.29
N HIS A 249 -11.87 -0.33 -0.89
CA HIS A 249 -11.04 0.79 -1.31
C HIS A 249 -9.59 0.60 -0.84
N SER A 250 -9.39 0.38 0.46
CA SER A 250 -8.06 0.12 1.02
C SER A 250 -7.43 -1.17 0.49
N LEU A 251 -8.23 -2.20 0.22
CA LEU A 251 -7.76 -3.41 -0.47
C LEU A 251 -7.24 -3.09 -1.87
N PHE A 252 -7.95 -2.24 -2.62
CA PHE A 252 -7.58 -1.81 -3.97
C PHE A 252 -6.29 -1.00 -3.99
N GLU A 253 -6.08 -0.10 -3.01
CA GLU A 253 -4.82 0.67 -2.88
C GLU A 253 -3.61 -0.24 -2.66
N VAL A 254 -3.77 -1.30 -1.88
CA VAL A 254 -2.67 -2.24 -1.61
C VAL A 254 -2.50 -3.25 -2.74
N ASN A 255 -3.59 -3.74 -3.33
CA ASN A 255 -3.56 -4.65 -4.47
C ASN A 255 -4.81 -4.51 -5.36
N GLN A 256 -4.59 -3.92 -6.54
CA GLN A 256 -5.58 -3.71 -7.61
C GLN A 256 -6.29 -5.00 -8.09
N HIS A 257 -5.72 -6.18 -7.84
CA HIS A 257 -6.22 -7.47 -8.28
C HIS A 257 -6.74 -8.35 -7.14
N ALA A 258 -6.71 -7.92 -5.87
CA ALA A 258 -7.14 -8.76 -4.76
C ALA A 258 -8.67 -8.90 -4.67
N GLY A 259 -9.42 -7.94 -5.22
CA GLY A 259 -10.88 -7.87 -5.14
C GLY A 259 -11.61 -8.17 -6.45
N LYS A 260 -11.03 -8.92 -7.40
CA LYS A 260 -11.59 -9.07 -8.78
C LYS A 260 -13.08 -9.38 -8.80
N ASP A 261 -13.50 -10.36 -8.02
CA ASP A 261 -14.89 -10.84 -7.98
C ASP A 261 -15.84 -9.81 -7.34
N LEU A 262 -15.30 -8.88 -6.56
CA LEU A 262 -16.04 -7.84 -5.84
C LEU A 262 -16.03 -6.51 -6.59
N HIS A 263 -15.30 -6.37 -7.71
CA HIS A 263 -15.24 -5.11 -8.46
C HIS A 263 -16.60 -4.67 -9.02
N ASP A 264 -17.45 -5.61 -9.43
CA ASP A 264 -18.84 -5.32 -9.83
C ASP A 264 -19.62 -4.61 -8.71
N MET A 265 -19.49 -5.13 -7.48
CA MET A 265 -20.14 -4.57 -6.31
C MET A 265 -19.48 -3.26 -5.86
N GLN A 266 -18.15 -3.17 -6.01
CA GLN A 266 -17.40 -1.98 -5.66
C GLN A 266 -17.83 -0.77 -6.51
N VAL A 267 -18.21 -0.97 -7.77
CA VAL A 267 -18.79 0.11 -8.60
C VAL A 267 -20.11 0.62 -8.02
N GLU A 268 -20.99 -0.27 -7.55
CA GLU A 268 -22.23 0.12 -6.87
C GLU A 268 -21.92 0.93 -5.59
N LEU A 269 -20.95 0.48 -4.81
CA LEU A 269 -20.56 1.13 -3.56
C LEU A 269 -19.90 2.51 -3.78
N TYR A 270 -19.01 2.65 -4.78
CA TYR A 270 -18.44 3.96 -5.14
C TYR A 270 -19.52 4.92 -5.63
N ALA A 271 -20.46 4.44 -6.45
CA ALA A 271 -21.58 5.28 -6.92
C ALA A 271 -22.46 5.80 -5.76
N ASP A 272 -22.53 5.06 -4.66
CA ASP A 272 -23.35 5.40 -3.49
C ASP A 272 -22.63 6.29 -2.47
N TYR A 273 -21.35 6.03 -2.19
CA TYR A 273 -20.62 6.66 -1.08
C TYR A 273 -19.52 7.62 -1.50
N ASP A 274 -18.81 7.36 -2.60
CA ASP A 274 -17.72 8.23 -3.08
C ASP A 274 -17.60 8.25 -4.62
N PRO A 275 -18.43 9.07 -5.29
CA PRO A 275 -18.42 9.17 -6.76
C PRO A 275 -17.10 9.68 -7.33
N LYS A 276 -16.31 10.44 -6.57
CA LYS A 276 -15.06 11.05 -7.08
C LYS A 276 -13.98 10.02 -7.33
N MET A 277 -13.96 8.96 -6.53
CA MET A 277 -12.98 7.87 -6.63
C MET A 277 -13.37 6.81 -7.66
N LEU A 278 -14.56 6.91 -8.25
CA LEU A 278 -15.04 5.98 -9.26
C LEU A 278 -14.23 6.07 -10.56
N LEU A 279 -13.93 7.26 -11.08
CA LEU A 279 -13.11 7.41 -12.30
C LEU A 279 -11.69 6.82 -12.16
N PRO A 280 -10.91 7.14 -11.10
CA PRO A 280 -9.64 6.47 -10.85
C PRO A 280 -9.76 4.94 -10.77
N PHE A 281 -10.80 4.44 -10.10
CA PHE A 281 -11.05 3.01 -9.98
C PHE A 281 -11.37 2.35 -11.33
N LEU A 282 -12.20 2.97 -12.18
CA LEU A 282 -12.54 2.46 -13.50
C LEU A 282 -11.34 2.47 -14.46
N ARG A 283 -10.41 3.43 -14.30
CA ARG A 283 -9.15 3.47 -15.06
C ARG A 283 -8.18 2.37 -14.64
N GLY A 284 -8.09 2.11 -13.33
CA GLY A 284 -7.22 1.05 -12.81
C GLY A 284 -7.80 -0.36 -13.06
N SER A 285 -9.04 -0.61 -12.67
CA SER A 285 -9.60 -1.96 -12.73
C SER A 285 -9.95 -2.41 -14.16
N GLN A 286 -9.80 -3.71 -14.43
CA GLN A 286 -10.19 -4.36 -15.70
C GLN A 286 -11.22 -5.48 -15.51
N HIS A 287 -11.64 -5.75 -14.27
CA HIS A 287 -12.41 -6.96 -13.92
C HIS A 287 -13.90 -6.70 -13.63
N TYR A 288 -14.42 -5.52 -13.98
CA TYR A 288 -15.83 -5.19 -13.80
C TYR A 288 -16.63 -5.36 -15.11
N THR A 289 -17.92 -5.66 -14.98
CA THR A 289 -18.84 -5.77 -16.11
C THR A 289 -19.31 -4.40 -16.57
N LEU A 290 -18.90 -4.01 -17.79
CA LEU A 290 -19.18 -2.68 -18.36
C LEU A 290 -20.69 -2.35 -18.41
N GLU A 291 -21.53 -3.33 -18.77
CA GLU A 291 -22.98 -3.15 -18.88
C GLU A 291 -23.66 -2.84 -17.54
N LYS A 292 -23.29 -3.58 -16.49
CA LYS A 292 -23.84 -3.33 -15.15
C LYS A 292 -23.36 -1.98 -14.63
N ALA A 293 -22.06 -1.70 -14.76
CA ALA A 293 -21.46 -0.42 -14.36
C ALA A 293 -22.15 0.76 -15.08
N TYR A 294 -22.41 0.63 -16.37
CA TYR A 294 -23.16 1.63 -17.13
C TYR A 294 -24.58 1.83 -16.58
N SER A 295 -25.31 0.74 -16.33
CA SER A 295 -26.69 0.84 -15.80
C SER A 295 -26.76 1.52 -14.43
N ILE A 296 -25.75 1.31 -13.57
CA ILE A 296 -25.63 1.96 -12.26
C ILE A 296 -25.35 3.45 -12.45
N CYS A 297 -24.39 3.81 -13.31
CA CYS A 297 -24.04 5.21 -13.57
C CYS A 297 -25.22 5.98 -14.18
N VAL A 298 -26.02 5.36 -15.05
CA VAL A 298 -27.24 5.96 -15.61
C VAL A 298 -28.30 6.22 -14.53
N LYS A 299 -28.50 5.29 -13.59
CA LYS A 299 -29.45 5.46 -12.48
C LYS A 299 -29.07 6.59 -11.53
N ARG A 300 -27.78 6.84 -11.36
CA ARG A 300 -27.21 7.84 -10.44
C ARG A 300 -26.80 9.16 -11.11
N ASP A 301 -27.03 9.27 -12.42
CA ASP A 301 -26.66 10.39 -13.29
C ASP A 301 -25.18 10.81 -13.23
N LEU A 302 -24.29 9.80 -13.14
CA LEU A 302 -22.83 9.98 -13.14
C LEU A 302 -22.30 10.13 -14.57
N LEU A 303 -22.30 11.37 -15.08
CA LEU A 303 -22.11 11.64 -16.50
C LEU A 303 -20.69 11.37 -17.02
N ARG A 304 -19.66 11.76 -16.28
CA ARG A 304 -18.25 11.60 -16.72
C ARG A 304 -17.85 10.13 -16.73
N GLU A 305 -18.31 9.38 -15.76
CA GLU A 305 -18.13 7.94 -15.62
C GLU A 305 -18.89 7.18 -16.71
N GLN A 306 -20.12 7.61 -17.06
CA GLN A 306 -20.87 7.06 -18.19
C GLN A 306 -20.07 7.19 -19.49
N VAL A 307 -19.50 8.36 -19.77
CA VAL A 307 -18.72 8.62 -20.98
C VAL A 307 -17.49 7.71 -21.03
N PHE A 308 -16.77 7.58 -19.91
CA PHE A 308 -15.62 6.70 -19.81
C PHE A 308 -15.99 5.23 -20.09
N ILE A 309 -17.07 4.73 -19.49
CA ILE A 309 -17.54 3.35 -19.70
C ILE A 309 -17.99 3.14 -21.15
N LEU A 310 -18.75 4.08 -21.73
CA LEU A 310 -19.20 4.00 -23.12
C LEU A 310 -18.03 4.01 -24.11
N GLY A 311 -16.98 4.77 -23.82
CA GLY A 311 -15.72 4.74 -24.57
C GLY A 311 -15.07 3.35 -24.56
N ARG A 312 -14.99 2.69 -23.40
CA ARG A 312 -14.46 1.32 -23.31
C ARG A 312 -15.37 0.27 -23.95
N MET A 313 -16.68 0.51 -23.99
CA MET A 313 -17.64 -0.36 -24.69
C MET A 313 -17.58 -0.22 -26.22
N GLY A 314 -16.84 0.76 -26.76
CA GLY A 314 -16.82 1.09 -28.18
C GLY A 314 -18.09 1.81 -28.67
N ASN A 315 -18.97 2.23 -27.75
CA ASN A 315 -20.19 2.98 -28.08
C ASN A 315 -19.91 4.48 -28.12
N SER A 316 -18.92 4.89 -28.90
CA SER A 316 -18.39 6.26 -28.97
C SER A 316 -19.45 7.29 -29.39
N LYS A 317 -20.33 6.98 -30.35
CA LYS A 317 -21.42 7.88 -30.79
C LYS A 317 -22.42 8.20 -29.66
N LYS A 318 -22.74 7.20 -28.82
CA LYS A 318 -23.59 7.40 -27.63
C LYS A 318 -22.86 8.18 -26.54
N ALA A 319 -21.56 7.90 -26.34
CA ALA A 319 -20.74 8.64 -25.38
C ALA A 319 -20.72 10.13 -25.74
N LEU A 320 -20.45 10.44 -27.00
CA LEU A 320 -20.45 11.79 -27.54
C LEU A 320 -21.79 12.51 -27.35
N ALA A 321 -22.90 11.81 -27.62
CA ALA A 321 -24.23 12.35 -27.38
C ALA A 321 -24.49 12.65 -25.89
N VAL A 322 -23.94 11.86 -24.96
CA VAL A 322 -24.03 12.15 -23.52
C VAL A 322 -23.22 13.40 -23.16
N ILE A 323 -22.02 13.56 -23.71
CA ILE A 323 -21.19 14.75 -23.47
C ILE A 323 -21.91 16.02 -23.97
N ILE A 324 -22.34 16.02 -25.23
CA ILE A 324 -22.92 17.22 -25.87
C ILE A 324 -24.30 17.58 -25.30
N ASN A 325 -25.14 16.57 -25.02
CA ASN A 325 -26.51 16.84 -24.59
C ASN A 325 -26.68 17.01 -23.09
N LYS A 326 -25.88 16.31 -22.27
CA LYS A 326 -26.01 16.34 -20.81
C LYS A 326 -24.92 17.12 -20.09
N LEU A 327 -23.64 16.93 -20.44
CA LEU A 327 -22.53 17.65 -19.80
C LEU A 327 -22.43 19.09 -20.32
N GLY A 328 -22.63 19.29 -21.63
CA GLY A 328 -22.45 20.60 -22.27
C GLY A 328 -21.00 21.07 -22.32
N ASP A 329 -20.05 20.19 -21.96
CA ASP A 329 -18.61 20.47 -21.98
C ASP A 329 -18.01 20.04 -23.33
N ILE A 330 -17.53 21.03 -24.08
CA ILE A 330 -17.01 20.86 -25.44
C ILE A 330 -15.53 20.47 -25.40
N GLU A 331 -14.80 20.92 -24.39
CA GLU A 331 -13.39 20.61 -24.22
C GLU A 331 -13.23 19.12 -23.98
N GLU A 332 -14.03 18.55 -23.06
CA GLU A 332 -14.07 17.11 -22.79
C GLU A 332 -14.57 16.31 -24.00
N ALA A 333 -15.47 16.88 -24.81
CA ALA A 333 -15.92 16.26 -26.07
C ALA A 333 -14.81 16.18 -27.12
N VAL A 334 -14.06 17.27 -27.30
CA VAL A 334 -12.93 17.35 -28.24
C VAL A 334 -11.80 16.44 -27.80
N GLU A 335 -11.45 16.43 -26.50
CA GLU A 335 -10.48 15.50 -25.94
C GLU A 335 -10.90 14.03 -26.17
N PHE A 336 -12.17 13.71 -25.93
CA PHE A 336 -12.68 12.35 -26.15
C PHE A 336 -12.56 11.92 -27.62
N VAL A 337 -12.95 12.77 -28.57
CA VAL A 337 -12.85 12.45 -30.00
C VAL A 337 -11.39 12.35 -30.44
N ASN A 338 -10.51 13.23 -29.95
CA ASN A 338 -9.07 13.15 -30.19
C ASN A 338 -8.46 11.84 -29.71
N MET A 339 -8.87 11.35 -28.52
CA MET A 339 -8.37 10.07 -27.97
C MET A 339 -8.83 8.85 -28.77
N GLN A 340 -9.96 8.93 -29.48
CA GLN A 340 -10.51 7.80 -30.25
C GLN A 340 -9.96 7.69 -31.67
N HIS A 341 -9.35 8.75 -32.21
CA HIS A 341 -8.78 8.79 -33.59
C HIS A 341 -9.75 8.31 -34.69
N ASP A 342 -11.03 8.67 -34.60
CA ASP A 342 -12.08 8.28 -35.56
C ASP A 342 -12.70 9.52 -36.22
N ASP A 343 -12.53 9.63 -37.53
CA ASP A 343 -13.02 10.75 -38.35
C ASP A 343 -14.56 10.79 -38.40
N GLU A 344 -15.26 9.65 -38.28
CA GLU A 344 -16.72 9.63 -38.24
C GLU A 344 -17.27 10.28 -36.96
N LEU A 345 -16.53 10.21 -35.85
CA LEU A 345 -16.92 10.85 -34.60
C LEU A 345 -16.79 12.37 -34.68
N TRP A 346 -15.82 12.86 -35.46
CA TRP A 346 -15.68 14.29 -35.72
C TRP A 346 -16.86 14.83 -36.52
N GLU A 347 -17.31 14.12 -37.56
CA GLU A 347 -18.52 14.50 -38.28
C GLU A 347 -19.76 14.51 -37.38
N GLU A 348 -19.88 13.52 -36.50
CA GLU A 348 -21.01 13.43 -35.57
C GLU A 348 -20.96 14.55 -34.51
N LEU A 349 -19.77 14.90 -34.00
CA LEU A 349 -19.56 16.05 -33.11
C LEU A 349 -20.01 17.33 -33.80
N ILE A 350 -19.57 17.56 -35.05
CA ILE A 350 -19.95 18.74 -35.84
C ILE A 350 -21.47 18.77 -36.01
N LYS A 351 -22.10 17.69 -36.48
CA LYS A 351 -23.56 17.61 -36.66
C LYS A 351 -24.34 17.93 -35.38
N GLN A 352 -23.89 17.44 -34.22
CA GLN A 352 -24.55 17.71 -32.95
C GLN A 352 -24.28 19.13 -32.43
N CYS A 353 -23.08 19.67 -32.64
CA CYS A 353 -22.74 21.06 -32.30
C CYS A 353 -23.47 22.08 -33.18
N LEU A 354 -23.76 21.77 -34.46
CA LEU A 354 -24.54 22.64 -35.34
C LEU A 354 -25.96 22.92 -34.81
N ASN A 355 -26.52 22.01 -34.02
CA ASN A 355 -27.82 22.22 -33.36
C ASN A 355 -27.75 23.20 -32.18
N LYS A 356 -26.54 23.56 -31.69
CA LYS A 356 -26.30 24.45 -30.55
C LYS A 356 -25.25 25.53 -30.90
N PRO A 357 -25.66 26.75 -31.31
CA PRO A 357 -24.76 27.78 -31.84
C PRO A 357 -23.69 28.27 -30.85
N GLU A 358 -23.96 28.22 -29.55
CA GLU A 358 -22.98 28.56 -28.51
C GLU A 358 -21.77 27.63 -28.53
N MET A 359 -21.98 26.35 -28.90
CA MET A 359 -20.95 25.32 -28.88
C MET A 359 -20.04 25.37 -30.10
N VAL A 360 -20.57 25.79 -31.26
CA VAL A 360 -19.82 25.87 -32.53
C VAL A 360 -18.60 26.78 -32.39
N GLY A 361 -18.73 27.91 -31.70
CA GLY A 361 -17.60 28.82 -31.59
C GLY A 361 -16.52 28.34 -30.60
N VAL A 362 -16.86 27.56 -29.57
CA VAL A 362 -15.84 26.92 -28.72
C VAL A 362 -15.17 25.78 -29.48
N LEU A 363 -15.94 25.00 -30.24
CA LEU A 363 -15.39 23.95 -31.11
C LEU A 363 -14.31 24.53 -32.04
N LEU A 364 -14.60 25.65 -32.70
CA LEU A 364 -13.67 26.36 -33.58
C LEU A 364 -12.37 26.81 -32.87
N GLU A 365 -12.42 27.13 -31.57
CA GLU A 365 -11.23 27.50 -30.80
C GLU A 365 -10.35 26.29 -30.43
N HIS A 366 -10.95 25.12 -30.16
CA HIS A 366 -10.22 23.92 -29.71
C HIS A 366 -9.86 22.95 -30.85
N THR A 367 -10.28 23.23 -32.09
CA THR A 367 -9.96 22.41 -33.28
C THR A 367 -8.59 22.71 -33.90
N VAL A 368 -7.81 23.66 -33.35
CA VAL A 368 -6.51 24.04 -33.87
C VAL A 368 -5.54 22.85 -33.78
N GLY A 369 -5.15 22.30 -34.95
CA GLY A 369 -4.14 21.25 -35.08
C GLY A 369 -4.64 19.88 -35.57
N ASN A 370 -5.92 19.54 -35.34
CA ASN A 370 -6.44 18.19 -35.64
C ASN A 370 -7.46 18.14 -36.78
N LEU A 371 -8.12 19.25 -37.09
CA LEU A 371 -9.09 19.36 -38.18
C LEU A 371 -8.86 20.62 -39.00
N ASP A 372 -9.14 20.55 -40.30
CA ASP A 372 -9.13 21.71 -41.17
C ASP A 372 -10.27 22.67 -40.79
N PRO A 373 -9.96 23.92 -40.36
CA PRO A 373 -10.99 24.89 -40.00
C PRO A 373 -11.96 25.18 -41.15
N LEU A 374 -11.48 25.04 -42.38
CA LEU A 374 -12.29 25.18 -43.60
C LEU A 374 -13.42 24.15 -43.68
N HIS A 375 -13.19 22.93 -43.21
CA HIS A 375 -14.21 21.88 -43.22
C HIS A 375 -15.38 22.22 -42.29
N ILE A 376 -15.06 22.77 -41.10
CA ILE A 376 -16.07 23.18 -40.12
C ILE A 376 -16.85 24.39 -40.64
N VAL A 377 -16.17 25.40 -41.19
CA VAL A 377 -16.81 26.61 -41.75
C VAL A 377 -17.76 26.26 -42.90
N ASN A 378 -17.39 25.31 -43.76
CA ASN A 378 -18.24 24.88 -44.88
C ASN A 378 -19.50 24.12 -44.44
N MET A 379 -19.50 23.54 -43.24
CA MET A 379 -20.62 22.77 -42.69
C MET A 379 -21.62 23.65 -41.91
N VAL A 380 -21.28 24.91 -41.60
CA VAL A 380 -22.17 25.83 -40.88
C VAL A 380 -23.27 26.35 -41.82
N PRO A 381 -24.57 26.18 -41.49
CA PRO A 381 -25.66 26.68 -42.30
C PRO A 381 -25.72 28.21 -42.29
N ASN A 382 -26.02 28.79 -43.45
CA ASN A 382 -26.13 30.24 -43.63
C ASN A 382 -27.27 30.81 -42.77
N GLY A 383 -26.96 31.77 -41.91
CA GLY A 383 -27.92 32.43 -41.01
C GLY A 383 -27.84 32.02 -39.54
N LEU A 384 -26.91 31.15 -39.16
CA LEU A 384 -26.64 30.81 -37.75
C LEU A 384 -25.89 31.96 -37.04
N GLU A 385 -26.47 32.54 -35.99
CA GLU A 385 -25.79 33.55 -35.17
C GLU A 385 -24.79 32.88 -34.22
N ILE A 386 -23.51 32.87 -34.59
CA ILE A 386 -22.43 32.37 -33.72
C ILE A 386 -21.88 33.53 -32.87
N PRO A 387 -21.97 33.46 -31.54
CA PRO A 387 -21.41 34.48 -30.67
C PRO A 387 -19.89 34.61 -30.84
N ARG A 388 -19.41 35.86 -30.97
CA ARG A 388 -17.97 36.21 -31.05
C ARG A 388 -17.19 35.52 -32.17
N LEU A 389 -17.85 35.15 -33.27
CA LEU A 389 -17.20 34.49 -34.42
C LEU A 389 -16.00 35.29 -34.95
N ARG A 390 -16.08 36.62 -34.99
CA ARG A 390 -14.98 37.48 -35.45
C ARG A 390 -13.70 37.27 -34.61
N ASP A 391 -13.80 37.39 -33.29
CA ASP A 391 -12.65 37.24 -32.39
C ASP A 391 -12.05 35.82 -32.52
N ARG A 392 -12.92 34.81 -32.63
CA ARG A 392 -12.56 33.40 -32.78
C ARG A 392 -11.85 33.13 -34.09
N LEU A 393 -12.34 33.66 -35.21
CA LEU A 393 -11.68 33.53 -36.51
C LEU A 393 -10.32 34.23 -36.55
N VAL A 394 -10.21 35.41 -35.91
CA VAL A 394 -8.92 36.11 -35.79
C VAL A 394 -7.91 35.23 -35.05
N LYS A 395 -8.32 34.64 -33.91
CA LYS A 395 -7.49 33.71 -33.13
C LYS A 395 -7.05 32.49 -33.96
N ILE A 396 -7.97 31.84 -34.67
CA ILE A 396 -7.64 30.67 -35.51
C ILE A 396 -6.65 31.02 -36.61
N ILE A 397 -6.85 32.16 -37.29
CA ILE A 397 -5.94 32.61 -38.36
C ILE A 397 -4.57 32.95 -37.79
N THR A 398 -4.51 33.61 -36.62
CA THR A 398 -3.22 33.91 -35.97
C THR A 398 -2.52 32.63 -35.53
N ASP A 399 -3.25 31.69 -34.93
CA ASP A 399 -2.69 30.43 -34.44
C ASP A 399 -2.17 29.59 -35.61
N TYR A 400 -2.95 29.45 -36.68
CA TYR A 400 -2.51 28.74 -37.90
C TYR A 400 -1.30 29.41 -38.56
N ARG A 401 -1.23 30.75 -38.57
CA ARG A 401 -0.06 31.49 -39.06
C ARG A 401 1.17 31.22 -38.19
N THR A 402 1.02 31.19 -36.86
CA THR A 402 2.13 30.85 -35.95
C THR A 402 2.56 29.40 -36.11
N GLU A 403 1.63 28.46 -36.25
CA GLU A 403 1.93 27.05 -36.49
C GLU A 403 2.67 26.85 -37.82
N THR A 404 2.22 27.50 -38.89
CA THR A 404 2.89 27.45 -40.20
C THR A 404 4.30 28.04 -40.11
N SER A 405 4.46 29.17 -39.42
CA SER A 405 5.76 29.79 -39.18
C SER A 405 6.69 28.91 -38.35
N LEU A 406 6.17 28.23 -37.33
CA LEU A 406 6.92 27.29 -36.50
C LEU A 406 7.32 26.05 -37.30
N ARG A 407 6.39 25.46 -38.07
CA ARG A 407 6.69 24.32 -38.96
C ARG A 407 7.76 24.70 -39.99
N HIS A 408 7.71 25.91 -40.54
CA HIS A 408 8.74 26.39 -41.47
C HIS A 408 10.10 26.55 -40.77
N GLY A 409 10.14 27.24 -39.63
CA GLY A 409 11.37 27.41 -38.85
C GLY A 409 11.99 26.09 -38.38
N CYS A 410 11.18 25.16 -37.88
CA CYS A 410 11.64 23.82 -37.52
C CYS A 410 12.16 23.04 -38.73
N ASN A 411 11.54 23.17 -39.90
CA ASN A 411 12.00 22.52 -41.12
C ASN A 411 13.35 23.10 -41.59
N ASP A 412 13.54 24.42 -41.49
CA ASP A 412 14.80 25.06 -41.84
C ASP A 412 15.93 24.68 -40.88
N ILE A 413 15.66 24.62 -39.57
CA ILE A 413 16.60 24.11 -38.57
C ILE A 413 16.94 22.64 -38.84
N LEU A 414 15.93 21.79 -39.08
CA LEU A 414 16.15 20.37 -39.38
C LEU A 414 17.00 20.19 -40.64
N LYS A 415 16.75 20.98 -41.70
CA LYS A 415 17.59 20.97 -42.91
C LYS A 415 19.03 21.38 -42.60
N ALA A 416 19.23 22.46 -41.86
CA ALA A 416 20.55 22.93 -41.46
C ALA A 416 21.29 21.89 -40.60
N ASP A 417 20.60 21.29 -39.62
CA ASP A 417 21.14 20.25 -38.76
C ASP A 417 21.48 18.99 -39.54
N CYS A 418 20.62 18.54 -40.45
CA CYS A 418 20.93 17.41 -41.34
C CYS A 418 22.20 17.67 -42.15
N MET A 419 22.37 18.88 -42.68
CA MET A 419 23.60 19.24 -43.41
C MET A 419 24.82 19.29 -42.47
N ASN A 420 24.69 19.89 -41.29
CA ASN A 420 25.77 19.97 -40.30
C ASN A 420 26.20 18.57 -39.81
N LEU A 421 25.25 17.69 -39.52
CA LEU A 421 25.49 16.31 -39.14
C LEU A 421 26.13 15.52 -40.28
N LEU A 422 25.70 15.73 -41.52
CA LEU A 422 26.31 15.09 -42.69
C LEU A 422 27.75 15.55 -42.89
N VAL A 423 28.04 16.84 -42.71
CA VAL A 423 29.40 17.39 -42.75
C VAL A 423 30.25 16.85 -41.60
N LYS A 424 29.73 16.78 -40.37
CA LYS A 424 30.43 16.18 -39.22
C LYS A 424 30.72 14.70 -39.46
N TYR A 425 29.73 13.94 -39.91
CA TYR A 425 29.90 12.52 -40.27
C TYR A 425 30.95 12.35 -41.36
N PHE A 426 30.94 13.20 -42.39
CA PHE A 426 31.96 13.17 -43.43
C PHE A 426 33.35 13.49 -42.88
N LYS A 427 33.47 14.48 -41.98
CA LYS A 427 34.74 14.81 -41.31
C LYS A 427 35.23 13.66 -40.43
N GLU A 428 34.35 12.99 -39.69
CA GLU A 428 34.68 11.83 -38.85
C GLU A 428 35.01 10.59 -39.66
N ALA A 429 34.27 10.28 -40.72
CA ALA A 429 34.55 9.18 -41.63
C ALA A 429 35.89 9.36 -42.37
N ARG A 430 36.35 10.61 -42.56
CA ARG A 430 37.68 10.93 -43.09
C ARG A 430 38.80 10.81 -42.06
N ARG A 431 38.50 10.78 -40.76
CA ARG A 431 39.53 10.59 -39.72
C ARG A 431 39.98 9.14 -39.71
N GLY A 432 41.28 8.96 -39.51
CA GLY A 432 41.85 7.65 -39.26
C GLY A 432 41.64 7.24 -37.81
N ILE A 433 41.27 5.99 -37.58
CA ILE A 433 41.20 5.36 -36.26
C ILE A 433 42.57 4.75 -35.99
N CYS A 434 43.27 5.27 -34.97
CA CYS A 434 44.53 4.70 -34.51
C CYS A 434 44.25 3.55 -33.54
N LEU A 435 44.74 2.36 -33.88
CA LEU A 435 44.75 1.16 -33.06
C LEU A 435 46.18 0.98 -32.52
N SER A 436 46.40 1.34 -31.27
CA SER A 436 47.65 1.08 -30.53
C SER A 436 47.43 -0.03 -29.51
N ASN A 437 48.40 -0.93 -29.33
CA ASN A 437 48.36 -1.96 -28.29
C ASN A 437 48.41 -1.29 -26.89
N GLU A 438 47.45 -1.65 -26.02
CA GLU A 438 47.18 -1.03 -24.72
C GLU A 438 48.23 -1.34 -23.62
N GLU A 439 49.52 -1.10 -23.88
CA GLU A 439 50.53 -1.13 -22.80
C GLU A 439 51.31 0.18 -22.59
N ASP A 440 51.06 1.23 -23.40
CA ASP A 440 51.65 2.57 -23.19
C ASP A 440 50.60 3.72 -23.21
N GLY A 441 49.36 3.42 -22.80
CA GLY A 441 48.23 4.35 -22.79
C GLY A 441 48.03 5.17 -21.51
N ALA A 442 48.96 5.17 -20.55
CA ALA A 442 48.78 5.84 -19.25
C ALA A 442 49.35 7.27 -19.16
N GLN A 443 49.94 7.81 -20.24
CA GLN A 443 50.61 9.12 -20.18
C GLN A 443 50.07 10.19 -21.14
N LEU A 444 49.07 9.87 -21.98
CA LEU A 444 48.37 10.84 -22.83
C LEU A 444 46.93 11.17 -22.38
N GLN A 445 46.59 10.87 -21.12
CA GLN A 445 45.26 11.06 -20.53
C GLN A 445 45.30 12.00 -19.31
N ARG A 446 46.03 13.12 -19.41
CA ARG A 446 46.03 14.17 -18.36
C ARG A 446 45.77 15.61 -18.83
N TYR A 447 45.42 15.83 -20.11
CA TYR A 447 45.17 17.20 -20.60
C TYR A 447 43.83 17.43 -21.34
N SER A 448 42.86 16.53 -21.20
CA SER A 448 41.49 16.73 -21.75
C SER A 448 40.35 16.60 -20.74
N SER A 449 40.66 16.58 -19.44
CA SER A 449 39.63 16.61 -18.38
C SER A 449 39.46 18.00 -17.81
N ARG A 450 38.89 18.90 -18.62
CA ARG A 450 38.17 20.09 -18.19
C ARG A 450 37.37 20.61 -19.38
N ASP A 451 36.25 19.94 -19.66
CA ASP A 451 34.95 20.60 -19.70
C ASP A 451 33.83 19.61 -20.03
N SER A 452 32.69 19.85 -19.38
CA SER A 452 31.37 19.28 -19.68
C SER A 452 31.07 17.87 -19.13
N GLN A 453 30.64 17.85 -17.86
CA GLN A 453 29.63 16.89 -17.41
C GLN A 453 28.35 17.12 -18.22
N ALA A 454 28.04 16.23 -19.16
CA ALA A 454 26.70 16.03 -19.66
C ALA A 454 26.49 14.52 -19.82
N SER A 455 25.70 13.97 -18.91
CA SER A 455 25.24 12.59 -18.95
C SER A 455 24.21 12.48 -20.08
N GLU A 456 24.63 12.01 -21.24
CA GLU A 456 23.72 11.50 -22.26
C GLU A 456 24.02 10.01 -22.48
N ARG A 457 23.13 9.18 -21.93
CA ARG A 457 22.95 7.80 -22.34
C ARG A 457 22.50 7.80 -23.81
N MET A 458 23.41 7.45 -24.71
CA MET A 458 23.02 6.99 -26.05
C MET A 458 22.99 5.45 -26.10
N PRO A 459 22.08 4.88 -26.91
CA PRO A 459 21.59 3.53 -26.73
C PRO A 459 22.58 2.49 -27.25
N LEU A 460 22.51 1.29 -26.65
CA LEU A 460 23.13 0.08 -27.15
C LEU A 460 22.52 -0.27 -28.52
N THR A 461 23.05 0.30 -29.60
CA THR A 461 22.81 -0.20 -30.95
C THR A 461 23.42 -1.57 -31.04
N LYS A 462 22.56 -2.60 -30.96
CA LYS A 462 22.88 -3.96 -31.39
C LYS A 462 23.43 -3.85 -32.82
N THR A 463 24.72 -4.10 -32.96
CA THR A 463 25.34 -4.36 -34.24
C THR A 463 24.65 -5.58 -34.84
N THR A 464 23.72 -5.36 -35.76
CA THR A 464 23.34 -6.37 -36.74
C THR A 464 24.61 -6.78 -37.46
N GLU A 465 24.95 -8.06 -37.40
CA GLU A 465 26.04 -8.66 -38.17
C GLU A 465 25.78 -8.45 -39.67
N VAL A 466 26.27 -7.33 -40.21
CA VAL A 466 26.47 -7.18 -41.64
C VAL A 466 27.71 -8.00 -41.96
N LYS A 467 27.52 -9.26 -42.36
CA LYS A 467 28.52 -10.05 -43.10
C LYS A 467 28.81 -9.36 -44.43
N SER A 468 29.56 -8.27 -44.37
CA SER A 468 30.23 -7.72 -45.54
C SER A 468 31.61 -8.33 -45.59
N LYS A 469 31.89 -8.95 -46.73
CA LYS A 469 33.14 -9.64 -47.04
C LYS A 469 34.22 -8.58 -47.27
N ILE A 470 34.70 -7.95 -46.21
CA ILE A 470 35.76 -6.93 -46.29
C ILE A 470 37.08 -7.69 -46.52
N ARG A 471 37.52 -7.78 -47.78
CA ARG A 471 38.94 -8.00 -48.09
C ARG A 471 39.71 -6.74 -47.70
N GLY A 472 39.84 -6.50 -46.40
CA GLY A 472 40.88 -5.61 -45.87
C GLY A 472 42.14 -6.46 -45.89
N GLU A 473 43.05 -6.19 -46.80
CA GLU A 473 44.37 -6.82 -46.75
C GLU A 473 44.95 -6.59 -45.36
N THR A 474 45.40 -7.65 -44.70
CA THR A 474 46.03 -7.60 -43.37
C THR A 474 47.40 -6.92 -43.40
N ARG A 475 47.60 -6.00 -44.35
CA ARG A 475 48.86 -5.39 -44.75
C ARG A 475 48.72 -3.89 -44.86
N CYS A 476 49.78 -3.18 -44.53
CA CYS A 476 49.87 -1.74 -44.71
C CYS A 476 49.78 -1.38 -46.20
N CYS A 477 48.90 -0.43 -46.55
CA CYS A 477 48.69 -0.01 -47.94
C CYS A 477 49.87 0.79 -48.55
N MET A 478 50.92 1.10 -47.77
CA MET A 478 52.15 1.76 -48.26
C MET A 478 53.32 0.79 -48.41
N CYS A 479 53.62 -0.02 -47.40
CA CYS A 479 54.76 -0.95 -47.44
C CYS A 479 54.38 -2.40 -47.81
N PHE A 480 53.09 -2.72 -47.90
CA PHE A 480 52.54 -4.06 -48.19
C PHE A 480 52.94 -5.16 -47.19
N ASP A 481 53.54 -4.78 -46.06
CA ASP A 481 53.89 -5.69 -44.96
C ASP A 481 52.68 -5.99 -44.07
N PRO A 482 52.57 -7.22 -43.52
CA PRO A 482 51.45 -7.60 -42.66
C PRO A 482 51.49 -6.91 -41.29
N PHE A 483 50.33 -6.47 -40.78
CA PHE A 483 50.18 -5.86 -39.46
C PHE A 483 50.50 -6.84 -38.30
N SER A 484 50.67 -8.12 -38.58
CA SER A 484 50.90 -9.21 -37.60
C SER A 484 52.29 -9.21 -36.97
N ILE A 485 53.12 -8.19 -37.22
CA ILE A 485 54.53 -8.13 -36.78
C ILE A 485 54.69 -6.97 -35.80
N GLN A 486 54.67 -7.28 -34.50
CA GLN A 486 55.22 -6.53 -33.34
C GLN A 486 54.86 -5.04 -33.16
N ASN A 487 54.04 -4.72 -32.15
CA ASN A 487 53.94 -3.41 -31.48
C ASN A 487 53.89 -2.12 -32.34
N VAL A 488 53.40 -2.21 -33.59
CA VAL A 488 53.22 -1.03 -34.44
C VAL A 488 51.80 -0.51 -34.27
N SER A 489 51.67 0.80 -34.03
CA SER A 489 50.39 1.49 -34.05
C SER A 489 49.86 1.57 -35.48
N VAL A 490 48.63 1.15 -35.71
CA VAL A 490 48.01 1.06 -37.04
C VAL A 490 46.91 2.11 -37.16
N ILE A 491 46.87 2.86 -38.26
CA ILE A 491 45.72 3.71 -38.59
C ILE A 491 44.88 3.03 -39.66
N ALA A 492 43.60 2.81 -39.36
CA ALA A 492 42.61 2.39 -40.33
C ALA A 492 41.63 3.52 -40.64
N PHE A 493 41.28 3.69 -41.91
CA PHE A 493 40.29 4.66 -42.38
C PHE A 493 39.00 3.97 -42.78
N PHE A 494 37.88 4.71 -42.80
CA PHE A 494 36.56 4.17 -43.15
C PHE A 494 36.47 3.64 -44.60
N CYS A 495 37.37 4.09 -45.48
CA CYS A 495 37.56 3.54 -46.84
C CYS A 495 38.25 2.16 -46.88
N CYS A 496 38.40 1.49 -45.73
CA CYS A 496 39.06 0.19 -45.55
C CYS A 496 40.56 0.17 -45.86
N HIS A 497 41.21 1.33 -46.02
CA HIS A 497 42.66 1.43 -46.13
C HIS A 497 43.28 1.51 -44.73
N ALA A 498 44.36 0.76 -44.51
CA ALA A 498 45.07 0.74 -43.25
C ALA A 498 46.58 0.92 -43.47
N TYR A 499 47.23 1.64 -42.56
CA TYR A 499 48.63 2.02 -42.64
C TYR A 499 49.31 1.83 -41.29
N HIS A 500 50.61 1.52 -41.27
CA HIS A 500 51.42 1.75 -40.07
C HIS A 500 51.50 3.25 -39.79
N MET A 501 51.44 3.65 -38.51
CA MET A 501 51.60 5.06 -38.10
C MET A 501 52.85 5.68 -38.70
N ASP A 502 54.00 5.01 -38.58
CA ASP A 502 55.28 5.50 -39.09
C ASP A 502 55.27 5.65 -40.61
N CYS A 503 54.73 4.65 -41.34
CA CYS A 503 54.60 4.73 -42.80
C CYS A 503 53.69 5.88 -43.26
N LEU A 504 52.62 6.18 -42.50
CA LEU A 504 51.72 7.27 -42.81
C LEU A 504 52.37 8.62 -42.52
N VAL A 505 53.04 8.77 -41.38
CA VAL A 505 53.70 10.02 -40.96
C VAL A 505 54.91 10.35 -41.85
N ASP A 506 55.78 9.37 -42.15
CA ASP A 506 56.94 9.56 -43.04
C ASP A 506 56.53 9.96 -44.46
N SER A 507 55.42 9.40 -44.95
CA SER A 507 54.87 9.78 -46.25
C SER A 507 54.32 11.22 -46.23
N MET A 508 53.66 11.65 -45.16
CA MET A 508 53.19 13.04 -45.03
C MET A 508 54.35 14.03 -44.98
N HIS A 509 55.47 13.69 -44.34
CA HIS A 509 56.68 14.52 -44.35
C HIS A 509 57.29 14.62 -45.75
N THR A 510 57.39 13.52 -46.49
CA THR A 510 57.87 13.53 -47.89
C THR A 510 56.93 14.26 -48.85
N PHE A 511 55.61 14.19 -48.66
CA PHE A 511 54.64 15.00 -49.41
C PHE A 511 54.72 16.50 -49.04
N SER A 512 54.94 16.86 -47.78
CA SER A 512 55.09 18.27 -47.38
C SER A 512 56.34 18.90 -47.99
N VAL A 513 57.45 18.16 -48.03
CA VAL A 513 58.71 18.58 -48.66
C VAL A 513 58.56 18.65 -50.19
N GLN A 514 57.79 17.77 -50.82
CA GLN A 514 57.46 17.88 -52.25
C GLN A 514 56.51 19.05 -52.56
N LYS A 515 55.57 19.38 -51.67
CA LYS A 515 54.70 20.55 -51.83
C LYS A 515 55.47 21.86 -51.67
N GLU A 516 56.39 21.94 -50.72
CA GLU A 516 57.32 23.07 -50.57
C GLU A 516 58.28 23.18 -51.77
N ALA A 517 58.81 22.05 -52.27
CA ALA A 517 59.65 22.03 -53.46
C ALA A 517 58.89 22.41 -54.75
N ALA A 518 57.63 21.99 -54.88
CA ALA A 518 56.75 22.36 -56.00
C ALA A 518 56.28 23.83 -55.91
N ALA A 519 56.04 24.35 -54.70
CA ALA A 519 55.74 25.76 -54.48
C ALA A 519 56.92 26.68 -54.84
N THR A 520 58.17 26.22 -54.67
CA THR A 520 59.36 26.94 -55.16
C THR A 520 59.58 26.90 -56.68
N PHE A 521 58.87 26.05 -57.43
CA PHE A 521 59.00 25.95 -58.90
C PHE A 521 57.77 26.44 -59.68
N ALA A 522 56.64 26.72 -59.02
CA ALA A 522 55.42 27.26 -59.63
C ALA A 522 55.28 28.80 -59.46
N GLY A 523 56.39 29.50 -59.24
CA GLY A 523 56.44 30.96 -59.20
C GLY A 523 56.51 31.58 -60.60
N GLN A 524 55.51 31.32 -61.46
CA GLN A 524 55.16 32.13 -62.66
C GLN A 524 54.09 31.37 -63.47
N LEU A 525 52.79 31.67 -63.25
CA LEU A 525 51.79 32.08 -64.26
C LEU A 525 50.34 31.88 -63.75
N SER A 526 49.52 32.92 -63.97
CA SER A 526 48.05 33.05 -64.01
C SER A 526 47.21 32.95 -62.73
N GLU A 527 46.82 34.15 -62.31
CA GLU A 527 45.59 34.63 -61.69
C GLU A 527 44.28 34.00 -62.27
N TYR A 528 43.29 33.84 -61.38
CA TYR A 528 41.84 33.61 -61.54
C TYR A 528 41.25 32.21 -61.19
N VAL A 529 40.40 32.24 -60.15
CA VAL A 529 39.24 31.36 -59.78
C VAL A 529 39.62 30.09 -58.98
N ASP A 530 39.10 29.75 -57.79
CA ASP A 530 38.02 30.21 -56.89
C ASP A 530 38.48 29.93 -55.44
N GLU A 531 38.19 30.85 -54.51
CA GLU A 531 38.47 30.71 -53.08
C GLU A 531 37.42 29.77 -52.43
N GLU A 532 37.81 28.53 -52.11
CA GLU A 532 37.10 27.75 -51.11
C GLU A 532 37.50 28.29 -49.72
N ASP A 533 36.56 28.99 -49.08
CA ASP A 533 36.64 29.45 -47.69
C ASP A 533 36.86 28.26 -46.73
N ASP A 534 38.12 27.87 -46.52
CA ASP A 534 38.58 27.16 -45.34
C ASP A 534 38.55 28.15 -44.16
N ASP A 535 37.34 28.39 -43.62
CA ASP A 535 37.14 29.09 -42.35
C ASP A 535 37.53 28.14 -41.19
N ASP A 536 38.82 27.77 -41.15
CA ASP A 536 39.44 27.10 -40.01
C ASP A 536 39.72 28.18 -38.96
N ASN A 537 38.80 28.32 -38.01
CA ASN A 537 39.10 28.88 -36.69
C ASN A 537 40.16 27.98 -36.02
N ASP A 538 41.42 28.24 -36.33
CA ASP A 538 42.57 27.59 -35.73
C ASP A 538 42.72 28.04 -34.27
N ASP A 539 42.38 27.15 -33.35
CA ASP A 539 42.90 27.18 -31.99
C ASP A 539 44.40 26.79 -32.09
N PRO A 540 45.37 27.68 -31.77
CA PRO A 540 46.80 27.49 -32.05
C PRO A 540 47.48 26.37 -31.24
N HIS A 541 46.72 25.54 -30.51
CA HIS A 541 47.23 24.63 -29.49
C HIS A 541 46.91 23.14 -29.70
N SER A 542 46.32 22.71 -30.82
CA SER A 542 46.23 21.27 -31.16
C SER A 542 47.34 20.84 -32.12
N SER A 543 48.54 20.60 -31.60
CA SER A 543 49.73 20.17 -32.34
C SER A 543 49.70 18.70 -32.77
N VAL A 544 48.60 18.21 -33.35
CA VAL A 544 48.51 16.85 -33.92
C VAL A 544 48.03 16.95 -35.37
N PRO A 545 48.88 16.63 -36.37
CA PRO A 545 48.48 16.71 -37.77
C PRO A 545 47.28 15.79 -38.05
N ARG A 546 46.23 16.32 -38.69
CA ARG A 546 45.03 15.55 -39.05
C ARG A 546 45.37 14.53 -40.14
N LEU A 547 45.58 13.27 -39.74
CA LEU A 547 45.93 12.16 -40.62
C LEU A 547 44.74 11.83 -41.55
N ARG A 548 44.98 11.81 -42.87
CA ARG A 548 43.99 11.50 -43.93
C ARG A 548 44.45 10.28 -44.73
N CYS A 549 43.52 9.52 -45.29
CA CYS A 549 43.87 8.37 -46.14
C CYS A 549 44.48 8.84 -47.46
N ILE A 550 45.77 8.56 -47.68
CA ILE A 550 46.52 9.00 -48.87
C ILE A 550 45.86 8.54 -50.16
N LEU A 551 45.49 7.26 -50.25
CA LEU A 551 44.90 6.67 -51.47
C LEU A 551 43.55 7.29 -51.86
N CYS A 552 42.77 7.77 -50.89
CA CYS A 552 41.49 8.43 -51.14
C CYS A 552 41.64 9.94 -51.35
N THR A 553 42.70 10.56 -50.83
CA THR A 553 43.01 11.97 -51.10
C THR A 553 43.69 12.19 -52.45
N THR A 554 44.49 11.24 -52.95
CA THR A 554 45.12 11.32 -54.28
C THR A 554 44.17 10.94 -55.42
N ALA A 555 43.09 10.20 -55.12
CA ALA A 555 42.08 9.83 -56.12
C ALA A 555 41.01 10.92 -56.35
N ALA A 556 40.98 11.95 -55.51
CA ALA A 556 40.04 13.08 -55.59
C ALA A 556 40.72 14.38 -56.08
N GLY A 557 41.94 14.29 -56.62
CA GLY A 557 42.71 15.40 -57.20
C GLY A 557 42.80 15.32 -58.72
#